data_AF-A7T0P9-F1
#
_entry.id   AF-A7T0P9-F1
#
_cell.length_a   1.000
_cell.length_b   1.000
_cell.length_c   1.000
_cell.angle_alpha   90.00
_cell.angle_beta   90.00
_cell.angle_gamma   90.00
#
_symmetry.space_group_name_H-M   'P 1'
#
loop_
_entity.id
_entity.type
_entity.pdbx_description
1 polymer ?
#
loop_
_entity_poly.entity_id
_entity_poly.type
_entity_poly.pdbx_seq_one_letter_code
_entity_poly.pdbx_strand_id
1 'polypeptide(L)'
;MAADKALNLQMQVRRNTEELGDFLKDLDRWEDDIKSKDEDLKISKTSGSTVGRACFRLPPVRNQAKKKKVKKNKDVSKDQKMKSRISSYDYRSWDKLNVDELINDLEEKEEMETLTSSDDGDGDEMLDDDDEQAEEERRLQRALLEKDKGNDFFKIGRYKEAINCYTTAMQLDPNNAIFPANRAMALLKVERHGAAELDCDLALSLDYSYTKAYLRRGKARSHLNKLHESLSDFKEALRLEPGNKQAQQEILNLKQVSKPCVIFCVHVSY
;
A
#
# COMPACT_ATOMS: atom_id res chain seq x y z
N MET A 1 -45.43 7.09 -4.38
CA MET A 1 -44.64 6.32 -3.39
C MET A 1 -44.61 4.81 -3.68
N ALA A 2 -45.73 4.07 -3.65
CA ALA A 2 -45.71 2.62 -3.96
C ALA A 2 -45.61 2.30 -5.46
N ALA A 3 -46.32 3.06 -6.31
CA ALA A 3 -46.27 2.91 -7.77
C ALA A 3 -44.89 3.23 -8.36
N ASP A 4 -44.19 4.25 -7.85
CA ASP A 4 -42.83 4.61 -8.29
C ASP A 4 -41.79 3.54 -7.95
N LYS A 5 -41.98 2.83 -6.82
CA LYS A 5 -41.12 1.70 -6.44
C LYS A 5 -41.33 0.49 -7.36
N ALA A 6 -42.57 0.20 -7.73
CA ALA A 6 -42.89 -0.88 -8.66
C ALA A 6 -42.30 -0.60 -10.07
N LEU A 7 -42.39 0.63 -10.55
CA LEU A 7 -41.83 1.05 -11.83
C LEU A 7 -40.30 0.94 -11.84
N ASN A 8 -39.63 1.39 -10.76
CA ASN A 8 -38.18 1.27 -10.64
C ASN A 8 -37.71 -0.19 -10.60
N LEU A 9 -38.42 -1.05 -9.88
CA LEU A 9 -38.09 -2.48 -9.82
C LEU A 9 -38.24 -3.14 -11.20
N GLN A 10 -39.30 -2.80 -11.94
CA GLN A 10 -39.50 -3.30 -13.31
C GLN A 10 -38.38 -2.85 -14.25
N MET A 11 -37.95 -1.59 -14.17
CA MET A 11 -36.80 -1.10 -14.94
C MET A 11 -35.49 -1.81 -14.54
N GLN A 12 -35.29 -2.08 -13.26
CA GLN A 12 -34.09 -2.74 -12.78
C GLN A 12 -34.02 -4.20 -13.24
N VAL A 13 -35.13 -4.95 -13.15
CA VAL A 13 -35.21 -6.32 -13.68
C VAL A 13 -34.89 -6.33 -15.17
N ARG A 14 -35.43 -5.37 -15.93
CA ARG A 14 -35.14 -5.25 -17.36
C ARG A 14 -33.65 -4.99 -17.64
N ARG A 15 -33.02 -4.05 -16.92
CA ARG A 15 -31.58 -3.79 -17.06
C ARG A 15 -30.74 -5.02 -16.74
N ASN A 16 -31.04 -5.69 -15.63
CA ASN A 16 -30.35 -6.92 -15.25
C ASN A 16 -30.48 -8.01 -16.33
N THR A 17 -31.64 -8.12 -16.99
CA THR A 17 -31.82 -9.08 -18.09
C THR A 17 -31.07 -8.71 -19.36
N GLU A 18 -30.97 -7.41 -19.66
CA GLU A 18 -30.20 -6.90 -20.81
C GLU A 18 -28.70 -7.12 -20.57
N GLU A 19 -28.21 -6.78 -19.38
CA GLU A 19 -26.82 -7.03 -18.96
C GLU A 19 -26.46 -8.52 -19.03
N LEU A 20 -27.30 -9.41 -18.49
CA LEU A 20 -27.09 -10.85 -18.57
C LEU A 20 -27.02 -11.34 -20.02
N GLY A 21 -27.87 -10.80 -20.89
CA GLY A 21 -27.86 -11.13 -22.31
C GLY A 21 -26.57 -10.69 -23.01
N ASP A 22 -26.03 -9.54 -22.66
CA ASP A 22 -24.77 -9.05 -23.23
C ASP A 22 -23.56 -9.84 -22.70
N PHE A 23 -23.55 -10.20 -21.41
CA PHE A 23 -22.54 -11.11 -20.85
C PHE A 23 -22.50 -12.47 -21.56
N LEU A 24 -23.66 -13.07 -21.85
CA LEU A 24 -23.72 -14.35 -22.55
C LEU A 24 -23.22 -14.24 -23.99
N LYS A 25 -23.56 -13.16 -24.71
CA LYS A 25 -23.04 -12.92 -26.06
C LYS A 25 -21.52 -12.71 -26.06
N ASP A 26 -20.98 -12.00 -25.07
CA ASP A 26 -19.53 -11.81 -24.94
C ASP A 26 -18.82 -13.11 -24.62
N LEU A 27 -19.43 -13.99 -23.83
CA LEU A 27 -18.92 -15.32 -23.55
C LEU A 27 -18.90 -16.21 -24.80
N ASP A 28 -19.98 -16.20 -25.59
CA ASP A 28 -20.03 -16.92 -26.87
C ASP A 28 -18.98 -16.38 -27.86
N ARG A 29 -18.84 -15.05 -27.95
CA ARG A 29 -17.80 -14.40 -28.77
C ARG A 29 -16.39 -14.82 -28.35
N TRP A 30 -16.14 -14.87 -27.04
CA TRP A 30 -14.86 -15.32 -26.50
C TRP A 30 -14.62 -16.81 -26.77
N GLU A 31 -15.65 -17.66 -26.65
CA GLU A 31 -15.55 -19.09 -26.99
C GLU A 31 -15.16 -19.28 -28.46
N ASP A 32 -15.78 -18.53 -29.36
CA ASP A 32 -15.45 -18.55 -30.80
C ASP A 32 -14.02 -18.06 -31.07
N ASP A 33 -13.58 -16.99 -30.41
CA ASP A 33 -12.21 -16.46 -30.55
C ASP A 33 -11.16 -17.48 -30.07
N ILE A 34 -11.43 -18.17 -28.96
CA ILE A 34 -10.57 -19.25 -28.45
C ILE A 34 -10.52 -20.43 -29.42
N LYS A 35 -11.68 -20.86 -29.95
CA LYS A 35 -11.74 -21.94 -30.95
C LYS A 35 -10.97 -21.57 -32.22
N SER A 36 -11.13 -20.34 -32.70
CA SER A 36 -10.39 -19.84 -33.87
C SER A 36 -8.88 -19.88 -33.63
N LYS A 37 -8.43 -19.35 -32.49
CA LYS A 37 -7.01 -19.38 -32.10
C LYS A 37 -6.46 -20.81 -31.94
N ASP A 38 -7.25 -21.74 -31.40
CA ASP A 38 -6.83 -23.15 -31.28
C ASP A 38 -6.75 -23.84 -32.66
N GLU A 39 -7.66 -23.54 -33.58
CA GLU A 39 -7.60 -24.02 -34.96
C GLU A 39 -6.40 -23.41 -35.72
N ASP A 40 -6.12 -22.13 -35.56
CA ASP A 40 -4.91 -21.48 -36.12
C ASP A 40 -3.62 -22.13 -35.60
N LEU A 41 -3.61 -22.48 -34.30
CA LEU A 41 -2.51 -23.23 -33.68
C LEU A 41 -2.41 -24.68 -34.17
N LYS A 42 -3.51 -25.32 -34.56
CA LYS A 42 -3.49 -26.67 -35.17
C LYS A 42 -3.00 -26.61 -36.61
N ILE A 43 -3.47 -25.64 -37.41
CA ILE A 43 -3.07 -25.44 -38.80
C ILE A 43 -1.58 -25.10 -38.88
N SER A 44 -1.08 -24.25 -37.98
CA SER A 44 0.36 -23.94 -37.90
C SER A 44 1.22 -25.13 -37.47
N LYS A 45 0.67 -26.09 -36.70
CA LYS A 45 1.36 -27.34 -36.34
C LYS A 45 1.36 -28.37 -37.48
N THR A 46 0.29 -28.47 -38.26
CA THR A 46 0.17 -29.45 -39.36
C THR A 46 0.87 -29.00 -40.64
N SER A 47 0.99 -27.69 -40.89
CA SER A 47 1.76 -27.11 -42.01
C SER A 47 3.27 -27.07 -41.77
N GLY A 48 3.75 -27.56 -40.63
CA GLY A 48 5.17 -27.62 -40.24
C GLY A 48 5.98 -28.76 -40.88
N SER A 49 5.84 -28.99 -42.19
CA SER A 49 6.86 -29.67 -42.99
C SER A 49 7.02 -28.92 -44.31
N THR A 50 8.17 -28.27 -44.45
CA THR A 50 8.70 -27.57 -45.63
C THR A 50 8.40 -26.05 -45.75
N VAL A 51 9.43 -25.27 -45.34
CA VAL A 51 9.84 -23.94 -45.84
C VAL A 51 9.08 -22.69 -45.34
N GLY A 52 9.85 -21.72 -44.82
CA GLY A 52 9.57 -20.30 -45.11
C GLY A 52 8.98 -19.41 -43.99
N ARG A 53 9.78 -19.17 -42.95
CA ARG A 53 9.81 -17.99 -42.04
C ARG A 53 8.85 -16.80 -42.32
N ALA A 54 7.82 -16.66 -41.47
CA ALA A 54 7.33 -15.39 -40.88
C ALA A 54 6.28 -15.70 -39.80
N CYS A 55 6.70 -16.24 -38.66
CA CYS A 55 5.83 -16.47 -37.51
C CYS A 55 6.22 -15.46 -36.42
N PHE A 56 5.27 -14.63 -35.99
CA PHE A 56 5.39 -13.80 -34.80
C PHE A 56 6.00 -14.65 -33.69
N ARG A 57 7.22 -14.32 -33.25
CA ARG A 57 7.91 -15.07 -32.20
C ARG A 57 7.17 -14.83 -30.89
N LEU A 58 6.22 -15.71 -30.58
CA LEU A 58 5.80 -15.88 -29.21
C LEU A 58 7.05 -16.21 -28.37
N PRO A 59 7.24 -15.55 -27.22
CA PRO A 59 8.38 -15.84 -26.35
C PRO A 59 8.36 -17.33 -25.96
N PRO A 60 9.53 -17.97 -25.90
CA PRO A 60 9.62 -19.40 -25.67
C PRO A 60 8.97 -19.78 -24.33
N VAL A 61 8.01 -20.71 -24.38
CA VAL A 61 7.42 -21.32 -23.19
C VAL A 61 8.54 -21.93 -22.35
N ARG A 62 8.76 -21.38 -21.16
CA ARG A 62 9.88 -21.58 -20.22
C ARG A 62 10.20 -23.05 -19.81
N ASN A 63 9.49 -24.05 -20.32
CA ASN A 63 9.61 -25.44 -19.83
C ASN A 63 10.22 -26.45 -20.81
N GLN A 64 10.71 -26.05 -22.01
CA GLN A 64 11.25 -27.03 -22.97
C GLN A 64 12.71 -26.86 -23.42
N ALA A 65 13.45 -25.86 -22.93
CA ALA A 65 14.86 -25.69 -23.29
C ALA A 65 15.79 -25.88 -22.09
N LYS A 66 16.65 -26.91 -22.18
CA LYS A 66 17.86 -27.22 -21.37
C LYS A 66 17.69 -28.26 -20.23
N LYS A 67 17.37 -29.52 -20.58
CA LYS A 67 17.99 -30.66 -19.86
C LYS A 67 19.43 -30.84 -20.35
N LYS A 68 20.37 -30.01 -19.88
CA LYS A 68 21.80 -30.35 -19.97
C LYS A 68 22.07 -31.44 -18.94
N LYS A 69 22.47 -32.64 -19.41
CA LYS A 69 22.98 -33.71 -18.54
C LYS A 69 24.28 -33.22 -17.88
N VAL A 70 24.20 -32.80 -16.63
CA VAL A 70 25.38 -32.56 -15.78
C VAL A 70 25.88 -33.92 -15.28
N LYS A 71 27.16 -34.19 -15.51
CA LYS A 71 27.88 -35.35 -14.96
C LYS A 71 27.87 -35.28 -13.44
N LYS A 72 27.49 -36.39 -12.82
CA LYS A 72 27.48 -36.62 -11.37
C LYS A 72 28.92 -36.56 -10.84
N ASN A 73 29.23 -35.55 -10.03
CA ASN A 73 30.32 -35.63 -9.07
C ASN A 73 29.72 -35.57 -7.66
N LYS A 74 30.20 -36.51 -6.84
CA LYS A 74 29.88 -36.76 -5.44
C LYS A 74 30.43 -35.61 -4.60
N ASP A 75 29.58 -34.97 -3.78
CA ASP A 75 29.70 -34.90 -2.30
C ASP A 75 29.10 -33.61 -1.68
N VAL A 76 28.51 -33.83 -0.49
CA VAL A 76 28.15 -32.90 0.61
C VAL A 76 26.81 -32.12 0.54
N SER A 77 25.77 -32.79 1.04
CA SER A 77 24.76 -32.39 2.04
C SER A 77 24.44 -30.90 2.32
N LYS A 78 23.19 -30.50 2.03
CA LYS A 78 22.23 -29.91 3.00
C LYS A 78 20.83 -29.90 2.37
N ASP A 79 19.96 -30.77 2.89
CA ASP A 79 18.56 -30.92 2.47
C ASP A 79 17.72 -29.68 2.81
N GLN A 80 17.33 -28.91 1.79
CA GLN A 80 16.05 -28.21 1.79
C GLN A 80 15.20 -28.81 0.68
N LYS A 81 14.36 -29.77 1.09
CA LYS A 81 13.42 -30.48 0.21
C LYS A 81 12.34 -29.48 -0.23
N MET A 82 12.55 -28.80 -1.35
CA MET A 82 11.50 -28.03 -2.02
C MET A 82 10.29 -28.95 -2.22
N LYS A 83 9.16 -28.62 -1.57
CA LYS A 83 7.91 -29.38 -1.67
C LYS A 83 7.54 -29.44 -3.17
N SER A 84 7.53 -30.64 -3.75
CA SER A 84 7.26 -30.83 -5.17
C SER A 84 5.89 -30.26 -5.52
N ARG A 85 5.80 -29.48 -6.60
CA ARG A 85 4.56 -28.89 -7.12
C ARG A 85 3.48 -29.97 -7.19
N ILE A 86 2.39 -29.78 -6.44
CA ILE A 86 1.26 -30.70 -6.42
C ILE A 86 0.68 -30.76 -7.84
N SER A 87 0.46 -31.98 -8.34
CA SER A 87 -0.11 -32.19 -9.67
C SER A 87 -1.52 -31.59 -9.74
N SER A 88 -1.84 -30.91 -10.84
CA SER A 88 -3.17 -30.30 -11.05
C SER A 88 -4.30 -31.33 -11.11
N TYR A 89 -3.98 -32.60 -11.38
CA TYR A 89 -4.95 -33.68 -11.48
C TYR A 89 -5.11 -34.50 -10.18
N ASP A 90 -4.33 -34.20 -9.13
CA ASP A 90 -4.34 -34.99 -7.89
C ASP A 90 -5.09 -34.27 -6.75
N TYR A 91 -6.42 -34.22 -6.88
CA TYR A 91 -7.32 -33.53 -5.94
C TYR A 91 -7.18 -33.99 -4.48
N ARG A 92 -6.83 -35.26 -4.24
CA ARG A 92 -6.63 -35.78 -2.87
C ARG A 92 -5.39 -35.20 -2.17
N SER A 93 -4.43 -34.73 -2.96
CA SER A 93 -3.26 -34.01 -2.45
C SER A 93 -3.57 -32.54 -2.18
N TRP A 94 -4.53 -31.96 -2.88
CA TRP A 94 -5.03 -30.60 -2.62
C TRP A 94 -5.85 -30.51 -1.32
N ASP A 95 -6.67 -31.52 -1.00
CA ASP A 95 -7.44 -31.56 0.26
C ASP A 95 -6.57 -31.58 1.52
N LYS A 96 -5.30 -31.99 1.41
CA LYS A 96 -4.35 -32.05 2.52
C LYS A 96 -3.46 -30.81 2.61
N LEU A 97 -3.60 -29.88 1.68
CA LEU A 97 -2.80 -28.66 1.64
C LEU A 97 -3.37 -27.65 2.64
N ASN A 98 -2.58 -27.33 3.66
CA ASN A 98 -2.93 -26.26 4.60
C ASN A 98 -2.54 -24.91 3.98
N VAL A 99 -3.54 -24.20 3.47
CA VAL A 99 -3.34 -22.93 2.75
C VAL A 99 -2.81 -21.85 3.68
N ASP A 100 -3.31 -21.79 4.92
CA ASP A 100 -2.93 -20.74 5.89
C ASP A 100 -1.46 -20.83 6.31
N GLU A 101 -0.96 -22.05 6.50
CA GLU A 101 0.46 -22.30 6.81
C GLU A 101 1.36 -21.95 5.62
N LEU A 102 0.88 -22.16 4.39
CA LEU A 102 1.62 -21.78 3.17
C LEU A 102 1.73 -20.27 2.98
N ILE A 103 0.69 -19.53 3.36
CA ILE A 103 0.66 -18.07 3.29
C ILE A 103 1.65 -17.48 4.28
N ASN A 104 1.67 -17.95 5.53
CA ASN A 104 2.66 -17.51 6.52
C ASN A 104 4.09 -17.82 6.08
N ASP A 105 4.35 -19.01 5.52
CA ASP A 105 5.65 -19.40 4.96
C ASP A 105 6.10 -18.50 3.77
N LEU A 106 5.17 -17.80 3.12
CA LEU A 106 5.44 -16.86 2.03
C LEU A 106 5.66 -15.45 2.54
N GLU A 107 4.84 -14.99 3.50
CA GLU A 107 5.02 -13.70 4.17
C GLU A 107 6.40 -13.62 4.85
N GLU A 108 6.85 -14.67 5.54
CA GLU A 108 8.20 -14.72 6.14
C GLU A 108 9.34 -14.71 5.10
N LYS A 109 9.09 -15.15 3.85
CA LYS A 109 10.08 -15.13 2.77
C LYS A 109 10.13 -13.79 2.05
N GLU A 110 8.99 -13.15 1.84
CA GLU A 110 8.93 -11.79 1.29
C GLU A 110 9.62 -10.78 2.23
N GLU A 111 9.51 -10.96 3.54
CA GLU A 111 10.26 -10.18 4.53
C GLU A 111 11.80 -10.37 4.42
N MET A 112 12.26 -11.50 3.89
CA MET A 112 13.70 -11.76 3.68
C MET A 112 14.21 -11.24 2.32
N GLU A 113 13.37 -11.27 1.27
CA GLU A 113 13.74 -10.78 -0.07
C GLU A 113 13.78 -9.25 -0.15
N THR A 114 12.94 -8.56 0.62
CA THR A 114 12.92 -7.08 0.71
C THR A 114 14.21 -6.47 1.28
N LEU A 115 15.12 -7.27 1.83
CA LEU A 115 16.45 -6.83 2.29
C LEU A 115 17.55 -6.96 1.22
N THR A 116 17.25 -7.44 0.01
CA THR A 116 18.26 -7.76 -1.02
C THR A 116 18.11 -7.06 -2.37
N SER A 117 17.08 -6.25 -2.62
CA SER A 117 16.98 -5.46 -3.86
C SER A 117 17.67 -4.09 -3.72
N SER A 118 18.99 -4.12 -3.70
CA SER A 118 19.83 -2.99 -4.08
C SER A 118 20.97 -3.57 -4.91
N ASP A 119 20.65 -3.97 -6.14
CA ASP A 119 21.67 -4.27 -7.14
C ASP A 119 21.12 -3.98 -8.53
N ASP A 120 21.91 -3.20 -9.26
CA ASP A 120 21.61 -2.53 -10.52
C ASP A 120 21.39 -3.52 -11.67
N GLY A 121 20.35 -3.29 -12.47
CA GLY A 121 20.00 -4.11 -13.63
C GLY A 121 19.37 -3.28 -14.74
N ASP A 122 20.21 -2.52 -15.44
CA ASP A 122 19.94 -1.82 -16.70
C ASP A 122 19.33 -2.80 -17.74
N GLY A 123 18.02 -2.67 -17.95
CA GLY A 123 17.24 -3.44 -18.89
C GLY A 123 16.12 -2.55 -19.41
N ASP A 124 16.44 -1.78 -20.44
CA ASP A 124 15.51 -0.97 -21.24
C ASP A 124 14.53 -1.90 -22.00
N GLU A 125 13.62 -2.53 -21.26
CA GLU A 125 12.37 -3.06 -21.80
C GLU A 125 11.36 -1.93 -21.72
N MET A 126 11.02 -1.36 -22.87
CA MET A 126 9.92 -0.41 -23.05
C MET A 126 8.61 -1.09 -22.61
N LEU A 127 8.30 -1.02 -21.32
CA LEU A 127 6.97 -1.32 -20.80
C LEU A 127 6.02 -0.31 -21.46
N ASP A 128 4.91 -0.81 -22.04
CA ASP A 128 3.91 0.06 -22.65
C ASP A 128 3.43 1.08 -21.60
N ASP A 129 3.28 2.37 -21.96
CA ASP A 129 2.94 3.47 -21.02
C ASP A 129 1.67 3.18 -20.18
N ASP A 130 0.79 2.30 -20.66
CA ASP A 130 -0.42 1.83 -19.97
C ASP A 130 -0.09 0.87 -18.80
N ASP A 131 0.98 0.06 -18.89
CA ASP A 131 1.41 -0.87 -17.84
C ASP A 131 2.10 -0.14 -16.67
N GLU A 132 2.85 0.94 -16.95
CA GLU A 132 3.49 1.77 -15.92
C GLU A 132 2.46 2.53 -15.08
N GLN A 133 1.44 3.11 -15.72
CA GLN A 133 0.34 3.79 -15.02
C GLN A 133 -0.42 2.82 -14.11
N ALA A 134 -0.73 1.62 -14.62
CA ALA A 134 -1.39 0.60 -13.83
C ALA A 134 -0.53 0.15 -12.63
N GLU A 135 0.79 0.15 -12.75
CA GLU A 135 1.70 -0.16 -11.65
C GLU A 135 1.77 0.94 -10.59
N GLU A 136 1.84 2.21 -11.00
CA GLU A 136 1.79 3.34 -10.09
C GLU A 136 0.46 3.36 -9.32
N GLU A 137 -0.68 3.14 -9.99
CA GLU A 137 -1.98 3.03 -9.32
C GLU A 137 -2.01 1.92 -8.27
N ARG A 138 -1.43 0.74 -8.58
CA ARG A 138 -1.29 -0.36 -7.60
C ARG A 138 -0.40 0.06 -6.43
N ARG A 139 0.68 0.80 -6.68
CA ARG A 139 1.59 1.31 -5.63
C ARG A 139 0.87 2.28 -4.70
N LEU A 140 0.12 3.24 -5.26
CA LEU A 140 -0.69 4.20 -4.50
C LEU A 140 -1.78 3.49 -3.70
N GLN A 141 -2.46 2.50 -4.29
CA GLN A 141 -3.47 1.70 -3.58
C GLN A 141 -2.84 0.94 -2.40
N ARG A 142 -1.66 0.34 -2.59
CA ARG A 142 -0.91 -0.32 -1.52
C ARG A 142 -0.53 0.67 -0.41
N ALA A 143 -0.12 1.89 -0.75
CA ALA A 143 0.19 2.94 0.24
C ALA A 143 -1.04 3.26 1.13
N LEU A 144 -2.22 3.35 0.52
CA LEU A 144 -3.47 3.59 1.25
C LEU A 144 -3.84 2.43 2.19
N LEU A 145 -3.64 1.18 1.75
CA LEU A 145 -3.85 -0.01 2.57
C LEU A 145 -2.91 -0.03 3.78
N GLU A 146 -1.62 0.27 3.59
CA GLU A 146 -0.64 0.35 4.67
C GLU A 146 -1.00 1.45 5.68
N LYS A 147 -1.48 2.61 5.21
CA LYS A 147 -2.04 3.64 6.10
C LYS A 147 -3.19 3.11 6.93
N ASP A 148 -4.12 2.35 6.35
CA ASP A 148 -5.28 1.84 7.09
C ASP A 148 -4.90 0.76 8.11
N LYS A 149 -3.97 -0.14 7.77
CA LYS A 149 -3.34 -1.03 8.75
C LYS A 149 -2.71 -0.24 9.90
N GLY A 150 -1.97 0.82 9.58
CA GLY A 150 -1.36 1.72 10.58
C GLY A 150 -2.39 2.40 11.47
N ASN A 151 -3.54 2.81 10.92
CA ASN A 151 -4.65 3.38 11.68
C ASN A 151 -5.25 2.36 12.66
N ASP A 152 -5.37 1.11 12.25
CA ASP A 152 -5.91 0.05 13.11
C ASP A 152 -4.95 -0.32 14.23
N PHE A 153 -3.64 -0.44 13.95
CA PHE A 153 -2.62 -0.58 15.00
C PHE A 153 -2.62 0.61 15.97
N PHE A 154 -2.82 1.83 15.47
CA PHE A 154 -2.91 3.02 16.30
C PHE A 154 -4.13 2.98 17.25
N LYS A 155 -5.29 2.49 16.78
CA LYS A 155 -6.49 2.31 17.63
C LYS A 155 -6.27 1.26 18.71
N ILE A 156 -5.56 0.18 18.40
CA ILE A 156 -5.22 -0.91 19.34
C ILE A 156 -4.14 -0.46 20.34
N GLY A 157 -3.42 0.63 20.08
CA GLY A 157 -2.36 1.16 20.93
C GLY A 157 -0.96 0.61 20.60
N ARG A 158 -0.82 -0.16 19.52
CA ARG A 158 0.47 -0.65 19.01
C ARG A 158 1.15 0.43 18.17
N TYR A 159 1.61 1.49 18.82
CA TYR A 159 2.12 2.68 18.13
C TYR A 159 3.41 2.45 17.31
N LYS A 160 4.28 1.53 17.74
CA LYS A 160 5.54 1.22 17.03
C LYS A 160 5.28 0.56 15.67
N GLU A 161 4.32 -0.35 15.60
CA GLU A 161 3.93 -1.00 14.34
C GLU A 161 3.17 -0.03 13.43
N ALA A 162 2.32 0.82 14.00
CA ALA A 162 1.70 1.90 13.26
C ALA A 162 2.75 2.80 12.57
N ILE A 163 3.86 3.12 13.26
CA ILE A 163 4.97 3.88 12.67
C ILE A 163 5.61 3.14 11.48
N ASN A 164 5.77 1.82 11.59
CA ASN A 164 6.32 1.01 10.49
C ASN A 164 5.39 1.04 9.28
N CYS A 165 4.08 0.81 9.48
CA CYS A 165 3.07 0.87 8.41
C CYS A 165 2.98 2.26 7.76
N TYR A 166 3.11 3.35 8.51
CA TYR A 166 3.16 4.68 7.90
C TYR A 166 4.46 4.93 7.15
N THR A 167 5.57 4.32 7.60
CA THR A 167 6.86 4.44 6.91
C THR A 167 6.85 3.70 5.58
N THR A 168 6.25 2.51 5.52
CA THR A 168 6.03 1.79 4.25
C THR A 168 5.09 2.58 3.33
N ALA A 169 4.01 3.15 3.86
CA ALA A 169 3.12 4.01 3.08
C ALA A 169 3.84 5.23 2.48
N MET A 170 4.74 5.89 3.24
CA MET A 170 5.55 7.01 2.76
C MET A 170 6.57 6.61 1.68
N GLN A 171 7.08 5.38 1.71
CA GLN A 171 7.98 4.86 0.67
C GLN A 171 7.21 4.57 -0.62
N LEU A 172 5.96 4.11 -0.50
CA LEU A 172 5.09 3.82 -1.63
C LEU A 172 4.46 5.07 -2.24
N ASP A 173 4.21 6.11 -1.46
CA ASP A 173 3.71 7.39 -1.98
C ASP A 173 4.32 8.55 -1.18
N PRO A 174 5.41 9.16 -1.71
CA PRO A 174 6.12 10.24 -1.03
C PRO A 174 5.41 11.59 -1.13
N ASN A 175 4.37 11.74 -1.97
CA ASN A 175 3.74 13.03 -2.27
C ASN A 175 2.58 13.34 -1.32
N ASN A 176 2.17 12.37 -0.50
CA ASN A 176 0.98 12.50 0.34
C ASN A 176 1.31 12.95 1.77
N ALA A 177 0.84 14.16 2.12
CA ALA A 177 1.05 14.77 3.43
C ALA A 177 0.39 14.01 4.60
N ILE A 178 -0.57 13.13 4.34
CA ILE A 178 -1.34 12.44 5.38
C ILE A 178 -0.47 11.40 6.11
N PHE A 179 0.37 10.66 5.39
CA PHE A 179 1.21 9.61 5.98
C PHE A 179 2.23 10.15 7.00
N PRO A 180 3.10 11.13 6.67
CA PRO A 180 4.05 11.68 7.63
C PRO A 180 3.32 12.31 8.82
N ALA A 181 2.20 12.98 8.61
CA ALA A 181 1.45 13.53 9.72
C ALA A 181 0.86 12.45 10.65
N ASN A 182 0.36 11.33 10.10
CA ASN A 182 -0.16 10.23 10.91
C ASN A 182 0.96 9.52 11.68
N ARG A 183 2.13 9.36 11.04
CA ARG A 183 3.36 8.90 11.71
C ARG A 183 3.76 9.84 12.84
N ALA A 184 3.71 11.15 12.64
CA ALA A 184 3.97 12.13 13.69
C ALA A 184 3.04 11.97 14.90
N MET A 185 1.75 11.67 14.68
CA MET A 185 0.82 11.39 15.78
C MET A 185 1.20 10.12 16.55
N ALA A 186 1.62 9.07 15.87
CA ALA A 186 2.12 7.85 16.51
C ALA A 186 3.43 8.12 17.28
N LEU A 187 4.34 8.92 16.73
CA LEU A 187 5.59 9.32 17.40
C LEU A 187 5.33 10.17 18.65
N LEU A 188 4.33 11.05 18.63
CA LEU A 188 3.89 11.80 19.82
C LEU A 188 3.41 10.87 20.94
N LYS A 189 2.78 9.73 20.60
CA LYS A 189 2.35 8.73 21.59
C LYS A 189 3.50 7.91 22.16
N VAL A 190 4.61 7.81 21.44
CA VAL A 190 5.85 7.14 21.89
C VAL A 190 6.85 8.16 22.48
N GLU A 191 6.42 9.40 22.72
CA GLU A 191 7.24 10.49 23.30
C GLU A 191 8.49 10.86 22.47
N ARG A 192 8.50 10.50 21.18
CA ARG A 192 9.55 10.88 20.23
C ARG A 192 9.23 12.21 19.57
N HIS A 193 9.24 13.28 20.37
CA HIS A 193 8.79 14.61 19.93
C HIS A 193 9.66 15.23 18.84
N GLY A 194 10.98 15.02 18.85
CA GLY A 194 11.89 15.54 17.81
C GLY A 194 11.61 14.93 16.43
N ALA A 195 11.40 13.62 16.36
CA ALA A 195 11.03 12.95 15.11
C ALA A 195 9.63 13.38 14.64
N ALA A 196 8.69 13.56 15.57
CA ALA A 196 7.35 14.05 15.24
C ALA A 196 7.35 15.47 14.66
N GLU A 197 8.24 16.35 15.12
CA GLU A 197 8.41 17.70 14.55
C GLU A 197 8.85 17.63 13.08
N LEU A 198 9.88 16.82 12.78
CA LEU A 198 10.40 16.64 11.42
C LEU A 198 9.34 16.06 10.47
N ASP A 199 8.57 15.08 10.93
CA ASP A 199 7.48 14.50 10.15
C ASP A 199 6.37 15.51 9.86
N CYS A 200 6.07 16.39 10.81
CA CYS A 200 5.10 17.46 10.55
C CYS A 200 5.65 18.52 9.60
N ASP A 201 6.95 18.84 9.68
CA ASP A 201 7.60 19.74 8.72
C ASP A 201 7.53 19.17 7.30
N LEU A 202 7.79 17.87 7.14
CA LEU A 202 7.62 17.18 5.87
C LEU A 202 6.17 17.24 5.38
N ALA A 203 5.19 16.94 6.24
CA ALA A 203 3.77 17.02 5.89
C ALA A 203 3.37 18.43 5.40
N LEU A 204 3.89 19.48 6.04
CA LEU A 204 3.60 20.87 5.68
C LEU A 204 4.35 21.34 4.43
N SER A 205 5.49 20.72 4.10
CA SER A 205 6.17 20.96 2.83
C SER A 205 5.39 20.39 1.64
N LEU A 206 4.64 19.31 1.87
CA LEU A 206 3.75 18.69 0.88
C LEU A 206 2.39 19.41 0.80
N ASP A 207 1.78 19.72 1.94
CA ASP A 207 0.52 20.47 2.01
C ASP A 207 0.57 21.53 3.12
N TYR A 208 0.75 22.78 2.70
CA TYR A 208 0.80 23.94 3.59
C TYR A 208 -0.54 24.27 4.26
N SER A 209 -1.65 23.74 3.74
CA SER A 209 -3.01 23.97 4.22
C SER A 209 -3.46 22.90 5.22
N TYR A 210 -2.60 21.92 5.51
CA TYR A 210 -2.98 20.79 6.34
C TYR A 210 -3.02 21.12 7.84
N THR A 211 -4.17 21.56 8.33
CA THR A 211 -4.40 22.01 9.73
C THR A 211 -3.90 21.00 10.78
N LYS A 212 -4.13 19.70 10.55
CA LYS A 212 -3.73 18.64 11.50
C LYS A 212 -2.22 18.55 11.68
N ALA A 213 -1.42 18.84 10.66
CA ALA A 213 0.04 18.87 10.82
C ALA A 213 0.48 20.04 11.70
N TYR A 214 -0.11 21.24 11.57
CA TYR A 214 0.18 22.34 12.49
C TYR A 214 -0.16 22.00 13.94
N LEU A 215 -1.31 21.36 14.21
CA LEU A 215 -1.68 20.93 15.56
C LEU A 215 -0.68 19.94 16.15
N ARG A 216 -0.26 18.95 15.34
CA ARG A 216 0.69 17.91 15.75
C ARG A 216 2.08 18.49 15.96
N ARG A 217 2.54 19.38 15.09
CA ARG A 217 3.82 20.10 15.21
C ARG A 217 3.85 21.01 16.44
N GLY A 218 2.79 21.80 16.63
CA GLY A 218 2.63 22.66 17.80
C GLY A 218 2.70 21.85 19.10
N LYS A 219 2.03 20.69 19.14
CA LYS A 219 2.11 19.77 20.28
C LYS A 219 3.51 19.21 20.49
N ALA A 220 4.19 18.75 19.42
CA ALA A 220 5.57 18.27 19.49
C ALA A 220 6.52 19.34 20.05
N ARG A 221 6.42 20.57 19.53
CA ARG A 221 7.22 21.73 19.96
C ARG A 221 6.95 22.14 21.40
N SER A 222 5.70 22.04 21.86
CA SER A 222 5.35 22.26 23.26
C SER A 222 6.10 21.30 24.19
N HIS A 223 6.14 20.01 23.85
CA HIS A 223 6.91 19.00 24.60
C HIS A 223 8.43 19.21 24.52
N LEU A 224 8.93 19.84 23.46
CA LEU A 224 10.35 20.21 23.30
C LEU A 224 10.71 21.56 23.96
N ASN A 225 9.80 22.17 24.73
CA ASN A 225 9.95 23.51 25.33
C ASN A 225 10.12 24.67 24.33
N LYS A 226 9.79 24.45 23.05
CA LYS A 226 9.76 25.48 22.00
C LYS A 226 8.39 26.19 22.00
N LEU A 227 8.11 26.90 23.11
CA LEU A 227 6.76 27.44 23.38
C LEU A 227 6.34 28.53 22.38
N HIS A 228 7.28 29.34 21.89
CA HIS A 228 6.98 30.44 20.98
C HIS A 228 6.58 29.92 19.59
N GLU A 229 7.34 28.96 19.08
CA GLU A 229 7.08 28.28 17.80
C GLU A 229 5.80 27.45 17.88
N SER A 230 5.57 26.76 19.00
CA SER A 230 4.33 26.04 19.27
C SER A 230 3.10 26.96 19.21
N LEU A 231 3.18 28.14 19.82
CA LEU A 231 2.11 29.14 19.80
C LEU A 231 1.86 29.66 18.37
N SER A 232 2.92 29.86 17.59
CA SER A 232 2.81 30.22 16.17
C SER A 232 2.05 29.17 15.36
N ASP A 233 2.38 27.88 15.54
CA ASP A 233 1.70 26.78 14.85
C ASP A 233 0.21 26.70 15.20
N PHE A 234 -0.15 26.85 16.48
CA PHE A 234 -1.56 26.83 16.88
C PHE A 234 -2.33 28.05 16.37
N LYS A 235 -1.70 29.22 16.28
CA LYS A 235 -2.31 30.40 15.63
C LYS A 235 -2.57 30.14 14.15
N GLU A 236 -1.62 29.53 13.46
CA GLU A 236 -1.77 29.18 12.05
C GLU A 236 -2.87 28.14 11.84
N ALA A 237 -2.96 27.13 12.72
CA ALA A 237 -4.06 26.18 12.71
C ALA A 237 -5.43 26.87 12.91
N LEU A 238 -5.53 27.91 13.74
CA LEU A 238 -6.75 28.71 13.90
C LEU A 238 -7.02 29.65 12.72
N ARG A 239 -5.99 30.08 12.00
CA ARG A 239 -6.14 30.86 10.77
C ARG A 239 -6.80 30.01 9.68
N LEU A 240 -6.40 28.75 9.58
CA LEU A 240 -6.97 27.77 8.64
C LEU A 240 -8.35 27.26 9.09
N GLU A 241 -8.48 26.90 10.37
CA GLU A 241 -9.73 26.41 10.98
C GLU A 241 -10.06 27.20 12.26
N PRO A 242 -10.80 28.32 12.16
CA PRO A 242 -11.13 29.17 13.31
C PRO A 242 -11.94 28.46 14.42
N GLY A 243 -12.69 27.41 14.05
CA GLY A 243 -13.52 26.62 14.97
C GLY A 243 -12.78 25.50 15.71
N ASN A 244 -11.46 25.37 15.53
CA ASN A 244 -10.72 24.25 16.09
C ASN A 244 -10.52 24.40 17.62
N LYS A 245 -11.38 23.74 18.40
CA LYS A 245 -11.35 23.78 19.88
C LYS A 245 -10.02 23.32 20.46
N GLN A 246 -9.36 22.35 19.82
CA GLN A 246 -8.08 21.81 20.29
C GLN A 246 -6.99 22.90 20.23
N ALA A 247 -6.88 23.62 19.11
CA ALA A 247 -5.92 24.72 19.00
C ALA A 247 -6.17 25.82 20.03
N GLN A 248 -7.43 26.18 20.28
CA GLN A 248 -7.79 27.19 21.28
C GLN A 248 -7.37 26.76 22.69
N GLN A 249 -7.64 25.51 23.06
CA GLN A 249 -7.26 24.95 24.35
C GLN A 249 -5.73 24.94 24.53
N GLU A 250 -4.98 24.48 23.52
CA GLU A 250 -3.52 24.44 23.61
C GLU A 250 -2.89 25.83 23.72
N ILE A 251 -3.42 26.84 23.02
CA ILE A 251 -2.98 28.23 23.20
C ILE A 251 -3.25 28.73 24.62
N LEU A 252 -4.40 28.40 25.21
CA LEU A 252 -4.70 28.77 26.59
C LEU A 252 -3.74 28.09 27.57
N ASN A 253 -3.45 26.80 27.36
CA ASN A 253 -2.48 26.04 28.16
C ASN A 253 -1.09 26.67 28.08
N LEU A 254 -0.60 26.96 26.87
CA LEU A 254 0.70 27.60 26.66
C LEU A 254 0.79 28.97 27.34
N LYS A 255 -0.28 29.78 27.29
CA LYS A 255 -0.36 31.08 27.97
C LYS A 255 -0.34 30.95 29.49
N GLN A 256 -0.84 29.86 30.05
CA GLN A 256 -0.78 29.61 31.49
C GLN A 256 0.64 29.20 31.91
N VAL A 257 1.29 28.35 31.12
CA VAL A 257 2.69 27.93 31.34
C VAL A 257 3.65 29.11 31.18
N SER A 258 3.39 30.02 30.24
CA SER A 258 4.25 31.19 30.00
C SER A 258 4.08 32.32 31.01
N LYS A 259 3.04 32.29 31.87
CA LYS A 259 2.91 33.29 32.93
C LYS A 259 3.97 32.99 33.98
N PRO A 260 4.95 33.88 34.21
CA PRO A 260 5.88 33.68 35.30
C PRO A 260 5.07 33.61 36.59
N CYS A 261 5.32 32.56 37.38
CA CYS A 261 4.84 32.49 38.74
C CYS A 261 5.50 33.66 39.48
N VAL A 262 4.81 34.80 39.56
CA VAL A 262 5.13 35.88 40.50
C VAL A 262 4.83 35.30 41.88
N ILE A 263 5.75 34.47 42.37
CA ILE A 263 5.84 34.14 43.78
C ILE A 263 6.09 35.47 44.47
N PHE A 264 5.06 35.89 45.20
CA PHE A 264 5.05 36.88 46.26
C PHE A 264 6.35 36.78 47.10
N CYS A 265 7.42 37.47 46.69
CA CYS A 265 8.48 37.87 47.61
C CYS A 265 7.95 39.08 48.40
N VAL A 266 6.97 38.83 49.27
CA VAL A 266 6.56 39.78 50.27
C VAL A 266 7.45 39.57 51.48
N HIS A 267 8.36 40.52 51.65
CA HIS A 267 8.69 41.13 52.93
C HIS A 267 9.25 40.21 54.04
N VAL A 268 10.57 40.26 54.22
CA VAL A 268 11.14 40.32 55.58
C VAL A 268 12.27 41.34 55.56
N SER A 269 11.92 42.59 55.88
CA SER A 269 12.85 43.57 56.41
C SER A 269 13.07 43.24 57.89
N TYR A 270 14.30 43.02 58.31
CA TYR A 270 14.78 43.25 59.68
C TYR A 270 16.25 43.65 59.63
#